data_AF-A0A7W9GDX6-F1
#
_entry.id   AF-A0A7W9GDX6-F1
#
_cell.length_a   1.000
_cell.length_b   1.000
_cell.length_c   1.000
_cell.angle_alpha   90.00
_cell.angle_beta   90.00
_cell.angle_gamma   90.00
#
_symmetry.space_group_name_H-M   'P 1'
#
loop_
_entity.id
_entity.type
_entity.pdbx_description
1 polymer ?
#
loop_
_entity_poly.entity_id
_entity_poly.type
_entity_poly.pdbx_seq_one_letter_code
_entity_poly.pdbx_strand_id
1 'polypeptide(L)'
;MSDDEPEFGYGAGGRPLWSVRDRDAEGIRTVLRKAGRREFSERHDGFVVEGGGDGAPFLVACTEEARGSAPELMRYRVDLVKAGYRVEPDPDDDQVLLVRDGS
;
A
#
# COMPACT_ATOMS: atom_id res chain seq x y z
N MET A 1 21.19 19.92 -17.35
CA MET A 1 20.09 18.96 -17.16
C MET A 1 19.97 18.84 -15.66
N SER A 2 18.84 19.19 -15.05
CA SER A 2 18.76 19.14 -13.58
C SER A 2 18.77 17.69 -13.15
N ASP A 3 19.83 17.31 -12.44
CA ASP A 3 19.92 16.10 -11.62
C ASP A 3 19.09 16.31 -10.36
N ASP A 4 17.79 16.59 -10.51
CA ASP A 4 16.92 16.67 -9.34
C ASP A 4 16.81 15.24 -8.78
N GLU A 5 17.40 14.99 -7.62
CA GLU A 5 17.29 13.73 -6.88
C GLU A 5 15.95 13.71 -6.14
N PRO A 6 15.23 12.57 -6.05
CA PRO A 6 14.00 12.52 -5.29
C PRO A 6 14.21 12.86 -3.82
N GLU A 7 13.41 13.78 -3.28
CA GLU A 7 13.53 14.27 -1.91
C GLU A 7 13.56 13.15 -0.87
N PHE A 8 12.79 12.07 -1.11
CA PHE A 8 12.70 10.92 -0.21
C PHE A 8 13.44 9.68 -0.74
N GLY A 9 14.28 9.86 -1.76
CA GLY A 9 15.06 8.80 -2.39
C GLY A 9 14.20 7.84 -3.23
N TYR A 10 14.53 6.55 -3.19
CA TYR A 10 13.90 5.55 -4.05
C TYR A 10 13.28 4.42 -3.23
N GLY A 11 12.05 4.07 -3.58
CA GLY A 11 11.35 2.89 -3.06
C GLY A 11 11.80 1.60 -3.75
N ALA A 12 11.13 0.49 -3.43
CA ALA A 12 11.40 -0.76 -4.12
C ALA A 12 11.19 -0.66 -5.63
N GLY A 13 12.03 -1.37 -6.40
CA GLY A 13 12.03 -1.30 -7.86
C GLY A 13 12.61 -0.01 -8.43
N GLY A 14 13.23 0.84 -7.61
CA GLY A 14 13.82 2.10 -8.06
C GLY A 14 12.79 3.20 -8.34
N ARG A 15 11.58 3.09 -7.76
CA ARG A 15 10.54 4.11 -7.90
C ARG A 15 10.98 5.39 -7.17
N PRO A 16 11.09 6.55 -7.86
CA PRO A 16 11.45 7.79 -7.19
C PRO A 16 10.33 8.25 -6.25
N LEU A 17 10.71 8.72 -5.07
CA LEU A 17 9.79 9.20 -4.02
C LEU A 17 9.93 10.72 -3.92
N TRP A 18 9.11 11.44 -4.66
CA TRP A 18 9.20 12.90 -4.77
C TRP A 18 8.47 13.62 -3.65
N SER A 19 7.46 12.97 -3.09
CA SER A 19 6.60 13.57 -2.08
C SER A 19 6.61 12.77 -0.79
N VAL A 20 6.24 13.45 0.31
CA VAL A 20 5.91 12.81 1.59
C VAL A 20 4.94 11.65 1.38
N ARG A 21 3.98 11.83 0.46
CA ARG A 21 2.97 10.83 0.15
C ARG A 21 3.53 9.60 -0.56
N ASP A 22 4.50 9.77 -1.45
CA ASP A 22 5.21 8.65 -2.07
C ASP A 22 5.97 7.84 -1.03
N ARG A 23 6.66 8.54 -0.11
CA ARG A 23 7.35 7.92 1.03
C ARG A 23 6.38 7.14 1.92
N ASP A 24 5.23 7.71 2.26
CA ASP A 24 4.26 7.09 3.16
C ASP A 24 3.59 5.88 2.50
N ALA A 25 3.26 5.97 1.20
CA ALA A 25 2.82 4.83 0.41
C ALA A 25 3.87 3.72 0.39
N GLU A 26 5.15 4.06 0.24
CA GLU A 26 6.25 3.09 0.29
C GLU A 26 6.42 2.46 1.68
N GLY A 27 6.10 3.18 2.75
CA GLY A 27 6.01 2.65 4.10
C GLY A 27 4.99 1.51 4.20
N ILE A 28 3.78 1.71 3.66
CA ILE A 28 2.71 0.70 3.60
C ILE A 28 3.19 -0.52 2.79
N ARG A 29 3.77 -0.30 1.60
CA ARG A 29 4.33 -1.38 0.77
C ARG A 29 5.40 -2.17 1.52
N THR A 30 6.27 -1.48 2.25
CA THR A 30 7.35 -2.10 3.03
C THR A 30 6.80 -2.99 4.13
N VAL A 31 5.76 -2.57 4.84
CA VAL A 31 5.12 -3.40 5.88
C VAL A 31 4.55 -4.68 5.28
N LEU A 32 3.78 -4.58 4.20
CA LEU A 32 3.18 -5.75 3.55
C LEU A 32 4.24 -6.71 3.02
N ARG A 33 5.32 -6.19 2.39
CA ARG A 33 6.46 -7.01 1.97
C ARG A 33 7.15 -7.71 3.14
N LYS A 34 7.36 -7.01 4.26
CA LYS A 34 7.95 -7.60 5.49
C LYS A 34 7.06 -8.68 6.11
N ALA A 35 5.75 -8.58 5.93
CA ALA A 35 4.78 -9.60 6.34
C ALA A 35 4.71 -10.80 5.35
N GLY A 36 5.56 -10.83 4.33
CA GLY A 36 5.61 -11.90 3.32
C GLY A 36 4.57 -11.77 2.22
N ARG A 37 3.89 -10.62 2.11
CA ARG A 37 2.93 -10.34 1.04
C ARG A 37 3.67 -9.89 -0.20
N ARG A 38 3.18 -10.32 -1.36
CA ARG A 38 3.75 -9.96 -2.65
C ARG A 38 3.05 -8.71 -3.18
N GLU A 39 3.83 -7.77 -3.69
CA GLU A 39 3.29 -6.63 -4.45
C GLU A 39 2.87 -7.11 -5.84
N PHE A 40 1.74 -6.59 -6.32
CA PHE A 40 1.24 -6.89 -7.66
C PHE A 40 2.30 -6.58 -8.74
N SER A 41 2.37 -7.47 -9.74
CA SER A 41 3.22 -7.31 -10.91
C SER A 41 2.56 -7.97 -12.12
N GLU A 42 3.07 -7.71 -13.33
CA GLU A 42 2.57 -8.35 -14.56
C GLU A 42 2.58 -9.89 -14.53
N ARG A 43 3.38 -10.51 -13.66
CA ARG A 43 3.54 -11.97 -13.57
C ARG A 43 2.79 -12.60 -12.41
N HIS A 44 2.38 -11.79 -11.42
CA HIS A 44 1.88 -12.30 -10.15
C HIS A 44 0.87 -11.33 -9.54
N ASP A 45 -0.22 -11.91 -9.05
CA ASP A 45 -1.17 -11.22 -8.17
C ASP A 45 -0.51 -10.81 -6.85
N GLY A 46 -1.13 -9.85 -6.18
CA GLY A 46 -0.64 -9.36 -4.91
C GLY A 46 -1.40 -8.14 -4.42
N PHE A 47 -0.76 -7.38 -3.54
CA PHE A 47 -1.30 -6.11 -3.09
C PHE A 47 -0.98 -4.98 -4.07
N VAL A 48 -1.88 -3.99 -4.15
CA VAL A 48 -1.64 -2.69 -4.79
C VAL A 48 -1.81 -1.61 -3.73
N VAL A 49 -0.92 -0.61 -3.73
CA VAL A 49 -1.05 0.58 -2.87
C VAL A 49 -1.16 1.81 -3.75
N GLU A 50 -2.28 2.51 -3.65
CA GLU A 50 -2.54 3.77 -4.31
C GLU A 50 -2.65 4.89 -3.26
N GLY A 51 -1.94 5.98 -3.48
CA GLY A 51 -2.17 7.20 -2.70
C GLY A 51 -3.40 7.88 -3.26
N GLY A 52 -4.46 8.06 -2.44
CA GLY A 52 -5.53 9.02 -2.77
C GLY A 52 -4.98 10.46 -2.92
N GLY A 53 -5.82 11.47 -3.10
CA GLY A 53 -5.37 12.87 -3.06
C GLY A 53 -4.90 13.34 -1.67
N ASP A 54 -4.50 14.61 -1.55
CA ASP A 54 -4.08 15.20 -0.27
C ASP A 54 -5.15 15.03 0.82
N GLY A 55 -4.74 14.48 1.97
CA GLY A 55 -5.64 14.18 3.10
C GLY A 55 -6.55 12.97 2.93
N ALA A 56 -6.58 12.34 1.74
CA ALA A 56 -7.30 11.10 1.52
C ALA A 56 -6.53 9.89 2.10
N PRO A 57 -7.22 8.81 2.50
CA PRO A 57 -6.56 7.55 2.84
C PRO A 57 -5.79 6.98 1.64
N PHE A 58 -4.82 6.11 1.94
CA PHE A 58 -4.24 5.21 0.95
C PHE A 58 -5.22 4.05 0.70
N LEU A 59 -5.34 3.66 -0.57
CA LEU A 59 -6.11 2.49 -0.96
C LEU A 59 -5.17 1.30 -1.04
N VAL A 60 -5.52 0.22 -0.33
CA VAL A 60 -4.81 -1.05 -0.41
C VAL A 60 -5.76 -2.12 -0.92
N ALA A 61 -5.53 -2.57 -2.15
CA ALA A 61 -6.34 -3.58 -2.82
C ALA A 61 -5.60 -4.92 -2.88
N CYS A 62 -6.36 -6.02 -2.96
CA CYS A 62 -5.83 -7.35 -3.26
C CYS A 62 -6.31 -7.80 -4.64
N THR A 63 -5.39 -8.11 -5.56
CA THR A 63 -5.72 -8.46 -6.95
C THR A 63 -6.03 -9.95 -7.14
N GLU A 64 -5.97 -10.77 -6.08
CA GLU A 64 -6.22 -12.21 -6.19
C GLU A 64 -7.71 -12.52 -6.45
N GLU A 65 -8.03 -13.01 -7.65
CA GLU A 65 -9.40 -13.36 -8.05
C GLU A 65 -9.85 -14.75 -7.54
N ALA A 66 -8.92 -15.64 -7.21
CA ALA A 66 -9.22 -17.04 -6.93
C ALA A 66 -9.68 -17.29 -5.47
N ARG A 67 -11.01 -17.37 -5.28
CA ARG A 67 -11.74 -17.79 -4.05
C ARG A 67 -11.96 -16.73 -2.97
N GLY A 68 -11.98 -15.47 -3.38
CA GLY A 68 -12.35 -14.34 -2.53
C GLY A 68 -11.11 -13.70 -1.92
N SER A 69 -10.86 -12.46 -2.30
CA SER A 69 -9.78 -11.61 -1.78
C SER A 69 -9.95 -11.29 -0.29
N ALA A 70 -11.16 -11.45 0.27
CA ALA A 70 -11.50 -11.07 1.65
C ALA A 70 -10.59 -11.68 2.75
N PRO A 71 -10.22 -12.98 2.75
CA PRO A 71 -9.31 -13.52 3.76
C PRO A 71 -7.89 -12.95 3.66
N GLU A 72 -7.41 -12.67 2.44
CA GLU A 72 -6.08 -12.08 2.24
C GLU A 72 -6.10 -10.59 2.61
N LEU A 73 -7.16 -9.87 2.24
CA LEU A 73 -7.39 -8.49 2.65
C LEU A 73 -7.46 -8.36 4.18
N MET A 74 -8.09 -9.32 4.88
CA MET A 74 -8.09 -9.35 6.34
C MET A 74 -6.68 -9.55 6.92
N ARG A 75 -5.81 -10.33 6.25
CA ARG A 75 -4.41 -10.47 6.66
C ARG A 75 -3.65 -9.16 6.48
N TYR A 76 -3.85 -8.46 5.36
CA TYR A 76 -3.26 -7.14 5.13
C TYR A 76 -3.65 -6.17 6.24
N ARG A 77 -4.95 -6.14 6.59
CA ARG A 77 -5.46 -5.34 7.70
C ARG A 77 -4.75 -5.65 9.01
N VAL A 78 -4.61 -6.93 9.37
CA VAL A 78 -3.93 -7.33 10.62
C VAL A 78 -2.47 -6.88 10.63
N ASP A 79 -1.75 -7.06 9.52
CA ASP A 79 -0.33 -6.74 9.42
C ASP A 79 -0.10 -5.21 9.48
N LEU A 80 -0.98 -4.42 8.83
CA LEU A 80 -0.94 -2.96 8.86
C LEU A 80 -1.33 -2.39 10.24
N VAL A 81 -2.37 -2.92 10.87
CA VAL A 81 -2.75 -2.50 12.24
C VAL A 81 -1.65 -2.80 13.24
N LYS A 82 -0.98 -3.96 13.14
CA LYS A 82 0.18 -4.28 13.98
C LYS A 82 1.35 -3.31 13.76
N ALA A 83 1.49 -2.76 12.56
CA ALA A 83 2.48 -1.74 12.24
C ALA A 83 2.06 -0.32 12.67
N GLY A 84 0.88 -0.16 13.29
CA GLY A 84 0.39 1.11 13.83
C GLY A 84 -0.48 1.91 12.88
N TYR A 85 -0.86 1.37 11.71
CA TYR A 85 -1.77 2.07 10.81
C TYR A 85 -3.23 1.96 11.28
N ARG A 86 -4.01 3.02 11.02
CA ARG A 86 -5.46 2.95 11.11
C ARG A 86 -6.00 2.39 9.79
N VAL A 87 -6.73 1.27 9.89
CA VAL A 87 -7.21 0.53 8.71
C VAL A 87 -8.70 0.22 8.83
N GLU A 88 -9.45 0.65 7.82
CA GLU A 88 -10.90 0.47 7.70
C GLU A 88 -11.21 -0.18 6.33
N PRO A 89 -12.21 -1.07 6.21
CA PRO A 89 -12.71 -1.49 4.91
C PRO A 89 -13.28 -0.29 4.14
N ASP A 90 -13.12 -0.28 2.82
CA ASP A 90 -13.83 0.66 1.97
C ASP A 90 -15.34 0.30 1.96
N PRO A 91 -16.26 1.25 2.24
CA PRO A 91 -17.69 0.98 2.24
C PRO A 91 -18.27 0.74 0.84
N ASP A 92 -17.58 1.20 -0.21
CA ASP A 92 -18.02 1.14 -1.59
C ASP A 92 -17.35 0.00 -2.37
N ASP A 93 -16.23 -0.55 -1.85
CA ASP A 93 -15.47 -1.65 -2.47
C ASP A 93 -14.96 -2.66 -1.42
N ASP A 94 -15.53 -3.88 -1.43
CA ASP A 94 -15.19 -4.92 -0.46
C ASP A 94 -13.81 -5.56 -0.67
N GLN A 95 -13.10 -5.17 -1.73
CA GLN A 95 -11.74 -5.61 -2.05
C GLN A 95 -10.67 -4.59 -1.68
N VAL A 96 -11.07 -3.45 -1.08
CA VAL A 96 -10.19 -2.32 -0.77
C VAL A 96 -10.18 -2.00 0.72
N LEU A 97 -9.00 -1.66 1.23
CA LEU A 97 -8.80 -1.09 2.56
C LEU A 97 -8.42 0.39 2.44
N LEU A 98 -9.01 1.20 3.31
CA LEU A 98 -8.64 2.58 3.57
C LEU A 98 -7.60 2.62 4.69
N VAL A 99 -6.38 3.05 4.36
CA VAL A 99 -5.24 3.08 5.29
C VAL A 99 -4.83 4.52 5.57
N ARG A 100 -4.64 4.84 6.85
CA ARG A 100 -4.15 6.14 7.33
C ARG A 100 -3.07 5.93 8.37
N ASP A 101 -2.20 6.92 8.52
CA ASP A 101 -1.24 6.92 9.61
C ASP A 101 -1.96 6.89 10.96
N GLY A 102 -1.53 6.00 11.86
CA GLY A 102 -1.98 6.00 13.24
C GLY A 102 -1.29 7.14 13.98
N SER A 103 -2.08 8.10 14.41
CA SER A 103 -1.65 9.21 15.27
C SER A 103 -1.38 8.73 16.69
#